data_AF-A0A918VCT8-F1
#
_entry.id   AF-A0A918VCT8-F1
#
_cell.length_a   1.000
_cell.length_b   1.000
_cell.length_c   1.000
_cell.angle_alpha   90.00
_cell.angle_beta   90.00
_cell.angle_gamma   90.00
#
_symmetry.space_group_name_H-M   'P 1'
#
loop_
_entity.id
_entity.type
_entity.pdbx_description
1 polymer ?
#
loop_
_entity_poly.entity_id
_entity_poly.type
_entity_poly.pdbx_seq_one_letter_code
_entity_poly.pdbx_strand_id
1 'polypeptide(L)'
;MADRFNTIAGWTLFSGVVALGLASISGHYFKADKEHRPEKMGYEIEGVAAEGGEKTVAIEALLATADAAKGEATFKKCVACHTINQGGANGIGPNLYAVFGAAVGGHVAGFAYSDALKAKGGKWDWATMNEWLTNPKKFAEGTKMSFAGISDPAERANLMVYLNAQGSNLPLPAVPAAAEGAEAGAEVAAAVVGDAAKGEQVFKKCVACHTVNAGGANGIGPNLNGVAGSKVGAHAAGFAYSDALKGKGGVWDDATLDAWLTNPRAFAAGNKMTFAGLSNPQDRADVIAYIKAAK
;
A
#
# COMPACT_ATOMS: atom_id res chain seq x y z
N MET A 1 67.39 21.46 -43.90
CA MET A 1 66.15 21.10 -43.19
C MET A 1 66.50 21.01 -41.73
N ALA A 2 66.01 21.94 -40.90
CA ALA A 2 66.19 21.83 -39.46
C ALA A 2 65.30 20.68 -38.97
N ASP A 3 65.90 19.64 -38.41
CA ASP A 3 65.17 18.51 -37.85
C ASP A 3 64.38 19.01 -36.62
N ARG A 4 63.07 19.16 -36.80
CA ARG A 4 62.12 19.59 -35.75
C ARG A 4 61.50 18.40 -35.03
N PHE A 5 61.96 17.18 -35.30
CA PHE A 5 61.38 15.97 -34.75
C PHE A 5 61.36 16.01 -33.21
N ASN A 6 62.47 16.39 -32.58
CA ASN A 6 62.54 16.47 -31.11
C ASN A 6 61.58 17.52 -30.53
N THR A 7 61.38 18.64 -31.23
CA THR A 7 60.40 19.66 -30.83
C THR A 7 58.97 19.15 -30.95
N ILE A 8 58.63 18.50 -32.07
CA ILE A 8 57.29 17.95 -32.31
C ILE A 8 56.99 16.81 -31.33
N ALA A 9 57.95 15.92 -31.08
CA ALA A 9 57.84 14.85 -30.10
C ALA A 9 57.61 15.42 -28.69
N GLY A 10 58.37 16.45 -28.30
CA GLY A 10 58.21 17.14 -27.02
C GLY A 10 56.81 17.74 -26.84
N TRP A 11 56.29 18.45 -27.85
CA TRP A 11 54.94 19.02 -27.78
C TRP A 11 53.84 17.95 -27.75
N THR A 12 54.03 16.83 -28.45
CA THR A 12 53.08 15.71 -28.45
C THR A 12 53.03 15.05 -27.08
N LEU A 13 54.19 14.80 -26.46
CA LEU A 13 54.30 14.21 -25.14
C LEU A 13 53.73 15.16 -24.06
N PHE A 14 54.04 16.45 -24.13
CA PHE A 14 53.49 17.46 -23.23
C PHE A 14 51.96 17.54 -23.32
N SER A 15 51.41 17.55 -24.54
CA SER A 15 49.96 17.57 -24.74
C SER A 15 49.28 16.32 -24.17
N GLY A 16 49.92 15.14 -24.32
CA GLY A 16 49.45 13.89 -23.72
C GLY A 16 49.45 13.93 -22.18
N VAL A 17 50.50 14.47 -21.57
CA VAL A 17 50.60 14.63 -20.11
C VAL A 17 49.54 15.62 -19.59
N VAL A 18 49.32 16.74 -20.29
CA VAL A 18 48.28 17.70 -19.93
C VAL A 18 46.89 17.09 -20.04
N ALA A 19 46.59 16.35 -21.12
CA ALA A 19 45.31 15.68 -21.28
C ALA A 19 45.06 14.62 -20.19
N LEU A 20 46.05 13.80 -19.89
CA LEU A 20 45.96 12.78 -18.84
C LEU A 20 45.85 13.41 -17.44
N GLY A 21 46.63 14.46 -17.18
CA GLY A 21 46.59 15.21 -15.93
C GLY A 21 45.24 15.88 -15.69
N LEU A 22 44.69 16.55 -16.70
CA LEU A 22 43.36 17.15 -16.62
C LEU A 22 42.26 16.09 -16.47
N ALA A 23 42.34 14.96 -17.17
CA ALA A 23 41.40 13.87 -17.00
C ALA A 23 41.46 13.25 -15.60
N SER A 24 42.66 13.08 -15.02
CA SER A 24 42.84 12.57 -13.66
C SER A 24 42.37 13.56 -12.59
N ILE A 25 42.71 14.85 -12.72
CA ILE A 25 42.23 15.90 -11.81
C ILE A 25 40.71 16.03 -11.90
N SER A 26 40.16 16.03 -13.12
CA SER A 26 38.71 16.01 -13.34
C SER A 26 38.07 14.77 -12.73
N GLY A 27 38.66 13.59 -12.93
CA GLY A 27 38.22 12.34 -12.32
C GLY A 27 38.25 12.40 -10.79
N HIS A 28 39.29 12.96 -10.16
CA HIS A 28 39.36 13.10 -8.71
C HIS A 28 38.41 14.15 -8.15
N TYR A 29 38.21 15.26 -8.88
CA TYR A 29 37.40 16.38 -8.42
C TYR A 29 35.90 16.13 -8.64
N PHE A 30 35.53 15.66 -9.83
CA PHE A 30 34.15 15.35 -10.19
C PHE A 30 33.76 13.90 -9.90
N LYS A 31 34.74 13.04 -9.55
CA LYS A 31 34.54 11.62 -9.20
C LYS A 31 33.64 10.91 -10.24
N ALA A 32 33.88 11.15 -11.53
CA ALA A 32 33.00 10.75 -12.64
C ALA A 32 32.84 9.22 -12.79
N ASP A 33 33.81 8.48 -12.28
CA ASP A 33 33.95 7.02 -12.25
C ASP A 33 33.41 6.38 -10.96
N LYS A 34 33.01 7.19 -9.98
CA LYS A 34 32.29 6.72 -8.78
C LYS A 34 30.84 7.11 -8.92
N GLU A 35 29.97 6.13 -9.02
CA GLU A 35 28.53 6.30 -9.02
C GLU A 35 28.12 7.06 -7.74
N HIS A 36 27.90 8.38 -7.85
CA HIS A 36 27.47 9.22 -6.73
C HIS A 36 26.05 8.91 -6.36
N ARG A 37 25.86 7.79 -5.66
CA ARG A 37 24.82 7.75 -4.65
C ARG A 37 25.30 8.63 -3.49
N PRO A 38 24.62 9.74 -3.18
CA PRO A 38 25.02 10.57 -2.06
C PRO A 38 24.96 9.76 -0.76
N GLU A 39 25.92 9.95 0.16
CA GLU A 39 25.90 9.30 1.48
C GLU A 39 24.63 9.65 2.27
N LYS A 40 24.03 10.81 1.97
CA LYS A 40 22.66 11.16 2.35
C LYS A 40 21.85 11.47 1.11
N MET A 41 20.98 10.53 0.71
CA MET A 41 19.87 10.81 -0.19
C MET A 41 19.07 11.98 0.41
N GLY A 42 18.67 12.94 -0.41
CA GLY A 42 18.17 14.26 0.03
C GLY A 42 17.12 14.22 1.15
N TYR A 43 17.05 15.31 1.92
CA TYR A 43 16.18 15.53 3.08
C TYR A 43 14.94 14.64 3.12
N GLU A 44 14.85 13.83 4.17
CA GLU A 44 13.61 13.18 4.58
C GLU A 44 12.54 14.26 4.71
N ILE A 45 11.54 14.23 3.83
CA ILE A 45 10.22 14.66 4.21
C ILE A 45 9.78 13.62 5.23
N GLU A 46 9.63 14.03 6.48
CA GLU A 46 9.17 13.14 7.56
C GLU A 46 7.95 12.37 7.07
N GLY A 47 8.12 11.04 7.03
CA GLY A 47 7.08 10.08 6.66
C GLY A 47 7.01 9.81 5.16
N VAL A 48 7.89 8.94 4.64
CA VAL A 48 7.53 7.63 4.06
C VAL A 48 8.82 6.95 3.58
N ALA A 49 9.34 6.05 4.42
CA ALA A 49 10.10 4.89 3.96
C ALA A 49 9.85 3.78 4.99
N ALA A 50 8.82 2.97 4.75
CA ALA A 50 8.75 1.64 5.35
C ALA A 50 9.53 0.70 4.43
N GLU A 51 10.53 0.06 5.02
CA GLU A 51 11.28 -1.03 4.40
C GLU A 51 10.35 -2.18 4.00
N GLY A 52 10.76 -2.87 2.93
CA GLY A 52 10.04 -3.93 2.27
C GLY A 52 9.55 -5.03 3.22
N GLY A 53 8.25 -5.24 3.16
CA GLY A 53 7.52 -6.38 3.68
C GLY A 53 6.18 -6.41 2.97
N GLU A 54 6.21 -6.81 1.70
CA GLU A 54 5.05 -6.99 0.85
C GLU A 54 4.10 -8.02 1.49
N LYS A 55 3.13 -7.51 2.26
CA LYS A 55 1.83 -8.13 2.43
C LYS A 55 0.87 -7.28 1.62
N THR A 56 0.70 -7.71 0.37
CA THR A 56 -0.27 -7.21 -0.59
C THR A 56 -1.63 -7.08 0.07
N VAL A 57 -2.07 -5.84 0.33
CA VAL A 57 -3.51 -5.59 0.38
C VAL A 57 -3.99 -5.85 -1.04
N ALA A 58 -4.83 -6.88 -1.22
CA ALA A 58 -5.40 -7.22 -2.52
C ALA A 58 -6.05 -5.96 -3.11
N ILE A 59 -5.60 -5.53 -4.29
CA ILE A 59 -6.07 -4.30 -4.94
C ILE A 59 -7.59 -4.33 -5.14
N GLU A 60 -8.16 -5.53 -5.24
CA GLU A 60 -9.59 -5.83 -5.29
C GLU A 60 -10.35 -5.32 -4.06
N ALA A 61 -9.78 -5.42 -2.86
CA ALA A 61 -10.40 -4.90 -1.63
C ALA A 61 -10.35 -3.36 -1.58
N LEU A 62 -9.30 -2.76 -2.15
CA LEU A 62 -9.17 -1.30 -2.25
C LEU A 62 -10.09 -0.73 -3.33
N LEU A 63 -10.32 -1.47 -4.42
CA LEU A 63 -11.25 -1.10 -5.48
C LEU A 63 -12.70 -1.04 -4.99
N ALA A 64 -13.09 -1.89 -4.04
CA ALA A 64 -14.44 -1.90 -3.46
C ALA A 64 -14.76 -0.66 -2.61
N THR A 65 -13.74 0.00 -2.07
CA THR A 65 -13.87 1.19 -1.20
C THR A 65 -13.25 2.44 -1.82
N ALA A 66 -12.87 2.36 -3.09
CA ALA A 66 -12.22 3.44 -3.82
C ALA A 66 -13.18 4.59 -4.11
N ASP A 67 -12.65 5.79 -4.04
CA ASP A 67 -13.36 7.05 -4.20
C ASP A 67 -12.98 7.70 -5.54
N ALA A 68 -13.96 7.79 -6.44
CA ALA A 68 -13.76 8.37 -7.77
C ALA A 68 -13.41 9.87 -7.73
N ALA A 69 -13.87 10.63 -6.72
CA ALA A 69 -13.52 12.05 -6.58
C ALA A 69 -12.05 12.22 -6.15
N LYS A 70 -11.55 11.32 -5.29
CA LYS A 70 -10.11 11.25 -4.99
C LYS A 70 -9.32 10.80 -6.23
N GLY A 71 -9.87 9.88 -7.01
CA GLY A 71 -9.30 9.44 -8.28
C GLY A 71 -9.16 10.58 -9.29
N GLU A 72 -10.17 11.43 -9.39
CA GLU A 72 -10.15 12.64 -10.22
C GLU A 72 -9.05 13.61 -9.75
N ALA A 73 -8.88 13.78 -8.43
CA ALA A 73 -7.79 14.59 -7.89
C ALA A 73 -6.42 14.02 -8.26
N THR A 74 -6.24 12.70 -8.18
CA THR A 74 -5.02 12.03 -8.66
C THR A 74 -4.83 12.17 -10.17
N PHE A 75 -5.91 12.16 -10.95
CA PHE A 75 -5.86 12.30 -12.41
C PHE A 75 -5.28 13.65 -12.87
N LYS A 76 -5.25 14.68 -12.00
CA LYS A 76 -4.53 15.94 -12.26
C LYS A 76 -3.04 15.74 -12.55
N LYS A 77 -2.44 14.61 -12.13
CA LYS A 77 -1.06 14.22 -12.50
C LYS A 77 -0.94 13.79 -13.98
N CYS A 78 -2.06 13.46 -14.62
CA CYS A 78 -2.13 12.87 -15.95
C CYS A 78 -2.62 13.86 -17.03
N VAL A 79 -3.33 14.92 -16.66
CA VAL A 79 -3.97 15.87 -17.60
C VAL A 79 -3.00 16.62 -18.50
N ALA A 80 -1.72 16.71 -18.12
CA ALA A 80 -0.68 17.32 -18.95
C ALA A 80 -0.42 16.52 -20.25
N CYS A 81 -0.68 15.20 -20.23
CA CYS A 81 -0.41 14.32 -21.35
C CYS A 81 -1.67 13.66 -21.93
N HIS A 82 -2.70 13.44 -21.10
CA HIS A 82 -3.88 12.68 -21.46
C HIS A 82 -5.16 13.50 -21.32
N THR A 83 -6.09 13.29 -22.24
CA THR A 83 -7.49 13.72 -22.09
C THR A 83 -8.35 12.54 -21.64
N ILE A 84 -9.51 12.81 -21.05
CA ILE A 84 -10.38 11.78 -20.46
C ILE A 84 -11.84 11.86 -20.92
N ASN A 85 -12.24 12.97 -21.53
CA ASN A 85 -13.61 13.17 -21.97
C ASN A 85 -13.91 12.35 -23.24
N GLN A 86 -15.17 11.96 -23.41
CA GLN A 86 -15.65 11.28 -24.61
C GLN A 86 -15.34 12.10 -25.86
N GLY A 87 -14.66 11.47 -26.82
CA GLY A 87 -14.25 12.15 -28.06
C GLY A 87 -13.14 13.20 -27.87
N GLY A 88 -12.49 13.22 -26.71
CA GLY A 88 -11.36 14.12 -26.46
C GLY A 88 -10.16 13.82 -27.38
N ALA A 89 -9.39 14.86 -27.69
CA ALA A 89 -8.21 14.73 -28.56
C ALA A 89 -7.08 13.93 -27.90
N ASN A 90 -6.29 13.23 -28.72
CA ASN A 90 -5.00 12.69 -28.29
C ASN A 90 -3.98 13.81 -28.12
N GLY A 91 -3.07 13.66 -27.15
CA GLY A 91 -1.97 14.58 -26.90
C GLY A 91 -0.62 13.85 -26.91
N ILE A 92 0.22 14.16 -25.92
CA ILE A 92 1.46 13.40 -25.66
C ILE A 92 1.11 11.92 -25.41
N GLY A 93 0.01 11.68 -24.70
CA GLY A 93 -0.61 10.37 -24.54
C GLY A 93 -1.95 10.27 -25.28
N PRO A 94 -2.48 9.05 -25.45
CA PRO A 94 -3.81 8.85 -26.02
C PRO A 94 -4.90 9.38 -25.08
N ASN A 95 -6.08 9.68 -25.62
CA ASN A 95 -7.29 9.85 -24.84
C ASN A 95 -7.59 8.56 -24.05
N LEU A 96 -8.03 8.72 -22.80
CA LEU A 96 -8.26 7.62 -21.85
C LEU A 96 -9.75 7.36 -21.58
N TYR A 97 -10.66 8.01 -22.30
CA TYR A 97 -12.08 7.69 -22.22
C TYR A 97 -12.31 6.23 -22.65
N ALA A 98 -13.13 5.50 -21.91
CA ALA A 98 -13.45 4.09 -22.14
C ALA A 98 -12.21 3.17 -22.23
N VAL A 99 -11.12 3.49 -21.51
CA VAL A 99 -9.85 2.74 -21.60
C VAL A 99 -9.91 1.35 -20.97
N PHE A 100 -10.72 1.14 -19.92
CA PHE A 100 -10.83 -0.18 -19.30
C PHE A 100 -11.53 -1.15 -20.26
N GLY A 101 -11.00 -2.38 -20.35
CA GLY A 101 -11.42 -3.42 -21.30
C GLY A 101 -10.87 -3.24 -22.73
N ALA A 102 -10.30 -2.08 -23.04
CA ALA A 102 -9.65 -1.84 -24.33
C ALA A 102 -8.29 -2.53 -24.44
N ALA A 103 -7.77 -2.64 -25.66
CA ALA A 103 -6.49 -3.29 -25.92
C ALA A 103 -5.31 -2.47 -25.36
N VAL A 104 -4.39 -3.15 -24.68
CA VAL A 104 -3.11 -2.55 -24.25
C VAL A 104 -2.33 -2.14 -25.49
N GLY A 105 -1.91 -0.88 -25.57
CA GLY A 105 -1.17 -0.36 -26.73
C GLY A 105 -1.98 -0.26 -28.03
N GLY A 106 -3.32 -0.29 -27.95
CA GLY A 106 -4.19 -0.25 -29.14
C GLY A 106 -5.59 0.29 -28.91
N HIS A 107 -5.80 1.06 -27.82
CA HIS A 107 -7.11 1.61 -27.46
C HIS A 107 -7.65 2.63 -28.48
N VAL A 108 -6.83 3.62 -28.84
CA VAL A 108 -7.22 4.72 -29.73
C VAL A 108 -6.61 4.49 -31.10
N ALA A 109 -7.48 4.34 -32.11
CA ALA A 109 -7.07 4.22 -33.49
C ALA A 109 -6.25 5.45 -33.93
N GLY A 110 -5.15 5.22 -34.64
CA GLY A 110 -4.27 6.28 -35.15
C GLY A 110 -3.30 6.88 -34.13
N PHE A 111 -3.35 6.51 -32.84
CA PHE A 111 -2.34 6.93 -31.87
C PHE A 111 -1.04 6.10 -31.99
N ALA A 112 0.11 6.76 -31.92
CA ALA A 112 1.42 6.14 -32.08
C ALA A 112 1.98 5.56 -30.76
N TYR A 113 1.40 4.45 -30.30
CA TYR A 113 1.88 3.70 -29.12
C TYR A 113 3.35 3.27 -29.23
N SER A 114 4.01 3.04 -28.10
CA SER A 114 5.36 2.45 -28.07
C SER A 114 5.31 0.99 -28.54
N ASP A 115 6.39 0.53 -29.16
CA ASP A 115 6.52 -0.88 -29.56
C ASP A 115 6.45 -1.81 -28.35
N ALA A 116 7.06 -1.39 -27.24
CA ALA A 116 7.00 -2.08 -25.96
C ALA A 116 5.56 -2.30 -25.46
N LEU A 117 4.68 -1.29 -25.59
CA LEU A 117 3.31 -1.40 -25.10
C LEU A 117 2.42 -2.20 -26.06
N LYS A 118 2.63 -2.07 -27.38
CA LYS A 118 1.98 -2.92 -28.39
C LYS A 118 2.32 -4.40 -28.19
N ALA A 119 3.56 -4.70 -27.83
CA ALA A 119 4.04 -6.06 -27.63
C ALA A 119 3.48 -6.76 -26.38
N LYS A 120 2.95 -6.01 -25.40
CA LYS A 120 2.38 -6.60 -24.18
C LYS A 120 1.13 -7.44 -24.43
N GLY A 121 0.32 -7.03 -25.41
CA GLY A 121 -0.97 -7.66 -25.69
C GLY A 121 -1.95 -7.56 -24.52
N GLY A 122 -3.09 -8.23 -24.65
CA GLY A 122 -4.12 -8.24 -23.62
C GLY A 122 -4.99 -6.98 -23.57
N LYS A 123 -5.71 -6.82 -22.46
CA LYS A 123 -6.68 -5.74 -22.23
C LYS A 123 -6.36 -5.00 -20.94
N TRP A 124 -6.80 -3.75 -20.85
CA TRP A 124 -6.75 -2.99 -19.61
C TRP A 124 -7.82 -3.48 -18.63
N ASP A 125 -7.50 -4.51 -17.87
CA ASP A 125 -8.26 -4.93 -16.69
C ASP A 125 -7.68 -4.32 -15.40
N TRP A 126 -8.33 -4.61 -14.28
CA TRP A 126 -7.98 -4.06 -12.96
C TRP A 126 -6.56 -4.44 -12.50
N ALA A 127 -6.15 -5.69 -12.73
CA ALA A 127 -4.82 -6.17 -12.34
C ALA A 127 -3.74 -5.52 -13.22
N THR A 128 -3.95 -5.55 -14.54
CA THR A 128 -3.03 -4.99 -15.53
C THR A 128 -2.86 -3.47 -15.36
N MET A 129 -3.96 -2.75 -15.12
CA MET A 129 -3.92 -1.31 -14.85
C MET A 129 -3.19 -1.00 -13.53
N ASN A 130 -3.41 -1.81 -12.48
CA ASN A 130 -2.71 -1.63 -11.21
C ASN A 130 -1.19 -1.80 -11.37
N GLU A 131 -0.74 -2.82 -12.09
CA GLU A 131 0.67 -3.04 -12.38
C GLU A 131 1.27 -1.89 -13.20
N TRP A 132 0.56 -1.44 -14.24
CA TRP A 132 0.96 -0.30 -15.07
C TRP A 132 1.11 0.98 -14.27
N LEU A 133 0.12 1.33 -13.44
CA LEU A 133 0.15 2.54 -12.62
C LEU A 133 1.18 2.45 -11.49
N THR A 134 1.56 1.24 -11.05
CA THR A 134 2.62 1.06 -10.05
C THR A 134 3.98 1.45 -10.61
N ASN A 135 4.32 0.98 -11.82
CA ASN A 135 5.57 1.30 -12.48
C ASN A 135 5.50 1.06 -14.00
N PRO A 136 5.21 2.09 -14.82
CA PRO A 136 5.06 1.93 -16.26
C PRO A 136 6.32 1.42 -16.97
N LYS A 137 7.51 1.87 -16.52
CA LYS A 137 8.79 1.45 -17.09
C LYS A 137 9.08 -0.03 -16.84
N LYS A 138 8.74 -0.53 -15.64
CA LYS A 138 8.86 -1.96 -15.30
C LYS A 138 7.80 -2.80 -15.99
N PHE A 139 6.58 -2.28 -16.12
CA PHE A 139 5.51 -2.97 -16.82
C PHE A 139 5.86 -3.18 -18.29
N ALA A 140 6.30 -2.14 -19.02
CA ALA A 140 6.74 -2.26 -20.41
C ALA A 140 8.05 -1.47 -20.62
N GLU A 141 9.17 -2.20 -20.62
CA GLU A 141 10.50 -1.63 -20.86
C GLU A 141 10.57 -0.99 -22.26
N GLY A 142 10.95 0.28 -22.33
CA GLY A 142 10.89 1.06 -23.57
C GLY A 142 9.54 1.73 -23.84
N THR A 143 8.63 1.77 -22.86
CA THR A 143 7.43 2.59 -22.97
C THR A 143 7.74 4.08 -23.12
N LYS A 144 6.95 4.77 -23.94
CA LYS A 144 7.01 6.23 -24.11
C LYS A 144 6.44 7.00 -22.90
N MET A 145 5.68 6.33 -22.02
CA MET A 145 5.15 6.95 -20.81
C MET A 145 6.23 7.02 -19.72
N SER A 146 6.90 8.16 -19.58
CA SER A 146 7.98 8.40 -18.63
C SER A 146 7.51 8.67 -17.18
N PHE A 147 6.28 8.26 -16.84
CA PHE A 147 5.70 8.46 -15.52
C PHE A 147 6.38 7.56 -14.48
N ALA A 148 6.63 8.08 -13.28
CA ALA A 148 7.33 7.37 -12.21
C ALA A 148 6.52 6.22 -11.61
N GLY A 149 5.18 6.27 -11.73
CA GLY A 149 4.26 5.38 -11.06
C GLY A 149 3.67 6.01 -9.79
N ILE A 150 2.64 5.37 -9.25
CA ILE A 150 1.97 5.71 -8.00
C ILE A 150 2.26 4.55 -7.04
N SER A 151 3.00 4.79 -5.96
CA SER A 151 3.38 3.75 -5.01
C SER A 151 2.26 3.37 -4.04
N ASP A 152 1.40 4.31 -3.68
CA ASP A 152 0.25 4.09 -2.80
C ASP A 152 -0.85 3.26 -3.51
N PRO A 153 -1.16 2.04 -3.04
CA PRO A 153 -2.20 1.20 -3.64
C PRO A 153 -3.61 1.78 -3.50
N ALA A 154 -3.91 2.55 -2.46
CA ALA A 154 -5.22 3.20 -2.30
C ALA A 154 -5.38 4.35 -3.31
N GLU A 155 -4.32 5.13 -3.53
CA GLU A 155 -4.30 6.16 -4.58
C GLU A 155 -4.49 5.55 -5.97
N ARG A 156 -3.83 4.42 -6.27
CA ARG A 156 -4.06 3.68 -7.53
C ARG A 156 -5.50 3.20 -7.67
N ALA A 157 -6.08 2.61 -6.62
CA ALA A 157 -7.46 2.13 -6.65
C ALA A 157 -8.46 3.25 -6.94
N ASN A 158 -8.31 4.41 -6.28
CA ASN A 158 -9.12 5.60 -6.53
C ASN A 158 -9.03 6.06 -7.99
N LEU A 159 -7.81 6.18 -8.54
CA LEU A 159 -7.59 6.55 -9.93
C LEU A 159 -8.22 5.55 -10.90
N MET A 160 -8.08 4.25 -10.65
CA MET A 160 -8.65 3.21 -11.51
C MET A 160 -10.17 3.25 -11.53
N VAL A 161 -10.84 3.43 -10.38
CA VAL A 161 -12.30 3.58 -10.34
C VAL A 161 -12.75 4.85 -11.05
N TYR A 162 -12.03 5.96 -10.88
CA TYR A 162 -12.30 7.18 -11.65
C TYR A 162 -12.21 6.93 -13.15
N LEU A 163 -11.11 6.35 -13.65
CA LEU A 163 -10.92 6.04 -15.07
C LEU A 163 -11.99 5.07 -15.61
N ASN A 164 -12.40 4.08 -14.82
CA ASN A 164 -13.47 3.15 -15.21
C ASN A 164 -14.82 3.86 -15.39
N ALA A 165 -15.13 4.83 -14.51
CA ALA A 165 -16.35 5.64 -14.60
C ALA A 165 -16.39 6.55 -15.84
N GLN A 166 -15.26 6.78 -16.50
CA GLN A 166 -15.17 7.57 -17.73
C GLN A 166 -15.51 6.70 -18.96
N GLY A 167 -16.71 6.11 -18.95
CA GLY A 167 -17.29 5.41 -20.11
C GLY A 167 -16.89 3.95 -20.29
N SER A 168 -16.01 3.39 -19.45
CA SER A 168 -15.59 1.99 -19.58
C SER A 168 -16.58 1.04 -18.90
N ASN A 169 -17.06 1.41 -17.71
CA ASN A 169 -18.10 0.70 -16.96
C ASN A 169 -17.83 -0.81 -16.77
N LEU A 170 -16.57 -1.22 -16.64
CA LEU A 170 -16.24 -2.60 -16.30
C LEU A 170 -16.73 -2.90 -14.88
N PRO A 171 -17.28 -4.11 -14.64
CA PRO A 171 -17.62 -4.52 -13.29
C PRO A 171 -16.35 -4.54 -12.44
N LEU A 172 -16.45 -4.06 -11.21
CA LEU A 172 -15.38 -4.23 -10.23
C LEU A 172 -15.12 -5.74 -10.07
N PRO A 173 -13.85 -6.16 -9.94
CA PRO A 173 -13.53 -7.56 -9.77
C PRO A 173 -14.21 -8.03 -8.48
N ALA A 174 -14.85 -9.19 -8.54
CA ALA A 174 -15.48 -9.75 -7.35
C ALA A 174 -14.39 -9.92 -6.28
N VAL A 175 -14.53 -9.20 -5.17
CA VAL A 175 -13.88 -9.63 -3.93
C VAL A 175 -14.47 -11.02 -3.68
N PRO A 176 -13.65 -12.08 -3.56
CA PRO A 176 -14.18 -13.43 -3.33
C PRO A 176 -15.21 -13.39 -2.20
N ALA A 177 -16.40 -13.96 -2.49
CA ALA A 177 -17.66 -13.57 -1.87
C ALA A 177 -17.69 -13.56 -0.33
N ALA A 178 -18.22 -12.45 0.18
CA ALA A 178 -18.71 -12.21 1.53
C ALA A 178 -20.12 -12.79 1.77
N ALA A 179 -20.64 -12.73 3.01
CA ALA A 179 -22.08 -12.79 3.30
C ALA A 179 -22.54 -11.42 3.83
N GLU A 180 -23.72 -11.02 3.40
CA GLU A 180 -24.21 -9.65 3.24
C GLU A 180 -24.85 -9.02 4.50
N GLY A 181 -24.88 -7.67 4.50
CA GLY A 181 -26.00 -6.90 5.07
C GLY A 181 -25.61 -5.70 5.93
N ALA A 182 -25.67 -4.49 5.37
CA ALA A 182 -26.32 -3.30 5.97
C ALA A 182 -25.99 -2.02 5.17
N GLU A 183 -27.03 -1.27 4.81
CA GLU A 183 -26.91 0.13 4.42
C GLU A 183 -26.63 1.03 5.64
N ALA A 184 -26.01 2.16 5.30
CA ALA A 184 -26.04 3.46 5.95
C ALA A 184 -25.40 3.58 7.34
N GLY A 185 -24.14 4.02 7.31
CA GLY A 185 -23.76 5.20 8.09
C GLY A 185 -22.53 5.02 8.98
N ALA A 186 -21.38 5.32 8.37
CA ALA A 186 -20.10 5.67 9.00
C ALA A 186 -19.27 4.53 9.63
N GLU A 187 -18.24 4.04 8.92
CA GLU A 187 -16.96 3.49 9.43
C GLU A 187 -16.10 3.03 8.22
N VAL A 188 -14.82 3.41 8.05
CA VAL A 188 -13.57 2.93 8.69
C VAL A 188 -13.34 1.41 8.54
N ALA A 189 -12.31 1.06 7.74
CA ALA A 189 -11.64 -0.24 7.58
C ALA A 189 -12.49 -1.42 7.08
N ALA A 190 -12.10 -2.04 5.96
CA ALA A 190 -12.55 -3.39 5.61
C ALA A 190 -11.93 -4.38 6.60
N ALA A 191 -12.60 -4.50 7.74
CA ALA A 191 -12.38 -5.54 8.72
C ALA A 191 -12.56 -6.90 8.05
N VAL A 192 -11.76 -7.88 8.46
CA VAL A 192 -12.20 -9.26 8.40
C VAL A 192 -13.56 -9.28 9.12
N VAL A 193 -14.65 -9.48 8.38
CA VAL A 193 -15.99 -9.40 8.96
C VAL A 193 -16.15 -10.61 9.87
N GLY A 194 -16.22 -10.36 11.17
CA GLY A 194 -16.40 -11.38 12.17
C GLY A 194 -17.85 -11.87 12.21
N ASP A 195 -18.04 -13.18 12.25
CA ASP A 195 -19.31 -13.83 12.49
C ASP A 195 -19.44 -14.09 14.00
N ALA A 196 -20.37 -13.41 14.67
CA ALA A 196 -20.55 -13.53 16.11
C ALA A 196 -20.96 -14.96 16.55
N ALA A 197 -21.68 -15.71 15.71
CA ALA A 197 -22.07 -17.08 16.02
C ALA A 197 -20.87 -18.04 15.95
N LYS A 198 -19.96 -17.84 15.00
CA LYS A 198 -18.67 -18.54 14.96
C LYS A 198 -17.74 -18.06 16.09
N GLY A 199 -17.82 -16.78 16.42
CA GLY A 199 -17.08 -16.14 17.50
C GLY A 199 -17.36 -16.77 18.84
N GLU A 200 -18.62 -17.09 19.12
CA GLU A 200 -19.03 -17.85 20.30
C GLU A 200 -18.30 -19.21 20.37
N GLN A 201 -18.16 -19.90 19.24
CA GLN A 201 -17.45 -21.19 19.19
C GLN A 201 -15.97 -21.05 19.50
N VAL A 202 -15.31 -20.02 18.94
CA VAL A 202 -13.90 -19.74 19.22
C VAL A 202 -13.72 -19.25 20.66
N PHE A 203 -14.68 -18.48 21.19
CA PHE A 203 -14.67 -17.95 22.56
C PHE A 203 -14.72 -19.06 23.63
N LYS A 204 -15.09 -20.30 23.29
CA LYS A 204 -14.92 -21.47 24.17
C LYS A 204 -13.48 -21.68 24.64
N LYS A 205 -12.48 -21.14 23.93
CA LYS A 205 -11.07 -21.12 24.38
C LYS A 205 -10.82 -20.14 25.54
N CYS A 206 -11.73 -19.18 25.75
CA CYS A 206 -11.62 -18.08 26.70
C CYS A 206 -12.47 -18.28 27.96
N VAL A 207 -13.52 -19.10 27.91
CA VAL A 207 -14.50 -19.28 29.00
C VAL A 207 -13.91 -19.85 30.29
N ALA A 208 -12.74 -20.51 30.22
CA ALA A 208 -12.04 -20.99 31.40
C ALA A 208 -11.52 -19.85 32.30
N CYS A 209 -11.30 -18.67 31.72
CA CYS A 209 -10.73 -17.52 32.42
C CYS A 209 -11.66 -16.31 32.45
N HIS A 210 -12.50 -16.13 31.43
CA HIS A 210 -13.33 -14.94 31.24
C HIS A 210 -14.82 -15.27 31.22
N THR A 211 -15.61 -14.39 31.85
CA THR A 211 -17.05 -14.31 31.64
C THR A 211 -17.37 -13.21 30.63
N VAL A 212 -18.49 -13.31 29.90
CA VAL A 212 -18.88 -12.33 28.86
C VAL A 212 -20.32 -11.83 29.02
N ASN A 213 -21.09 -12.45 29.91
CA ASN A 213 -22.47 -12.04 30.18
C ASN A 213 -22.50 -10.78 31.06
N ALA A 214 -23.54 -9.97 30.89
CA ALA A 214 -23.80 -8.79 31.71
C ALA A 214 -23.84 -9.15 33.21
N GLY A 215 -23.07 -8.42 34.02
CA GLY A 215 -22.93 -8.67 35.46
C GLY A 215 -22.14 -9.93 35.83
N GLY A 216 -21.46 -10.57 34.89
CA GLY A 216 -20.62 -11.75 35.17
C GLY A 216 -19.44 -11.43 36.10
N ALA A 217 -19.01 -12.42 36.87
CA ALA A 217 -17.91 -12.26 37.82
C ALA A 217 -16.53 -12.17 37.14
N ASN A 218 -15.63 -11.43 37.76
CA ASN A 218 -14.19 -11.49 37.47
C ASN A 218 -13.60 -12.79 38.01
N GLY A 219 -12.64 -13.39 37.30
CA GLY A 219 -11.96 -14.61 37.70
C GLY A 219 -10.46 -14.55 37.41
N ILE A 220 -9.94 -15.57 36.72
CA ILE A 220 -8.54 -15.56 36.21
C ILE A 220 -8.34 -14.36 35.27
N GLY A 221 -9.34 -14.05 34.45
CA GLY A 221 -9.45 -12.83 33.67
C GLY A 221 -10.64 -11.97 34.11
N PRO A 222 -10.69 -10.69 33.66
CA PRO A 222 -11.84 -9.82 33.89
C PRO A 222 -13.08 -10.33 33.13
N ASN A 223 -14.27 -9.92 33.57
CA ASN A 223 -15.47 -9.97 32.74
C ASN A 223 -15.27 -9.08 31.49
N LEU A 224 -15.80 -9.55 30.35
CA LEU A 224 -15.62 -8.92 29.04
C LEU A 224 -16.91 -8.29 28.48
N ASN A 225 -18.02 -8.30 29.23
CA ASN A 225 -19.25 -7.65 28.81
C ASN A 225 -19.01 -6.14 28.64
N GLY A 226 -19.28 -5.61 27.45
CA GLY A 226 -19.02 -4.20 27.16
C GLY A 226 -17.54 -3.79 27.14
N VAL A 227 -16.60 -4.74 26.97
CA VAL A 227 -15.17 -4.41 26.88
C VAL A 227 -14.83 -3.60 25.63
N ALA A 228 -15.53 -3.81 24.52
CA ALA A 228 -15.32 -3.07 23.29
C ALA A 228 -15.56 -1.56 23.47
N GLY A 229 -14.56 -0.76 23.11
CA GLY A 229 -14.51 0.70 23.28
C GLY A 229 -14.12 1.17 24.69
N SER A 230 -13.96 0.25 25.66
CA SER A 230 -13.52 0.61 27.01
C SER A 230 -12.00 0.81 27.09
N LYS A 231 -11.51 1.41 28.19
CA LYS A 231 -10.08 1.66 28.38
C LYS A 231 -9.28 0.37 28.60
N VAL A 232 -8.16 0.26 27.90
CA VAL A 232 -7.21 -0.85 28.06
C VAL A 232 -6.70 -0.89 29.51
N GLY A 233 -6.76 -2.06 30.14
CA GLY A 233 -6.27 -2.26 31.51
C GLY A 233 -7.10 -1.58 32.61
N ALA A 234 -8.32 -1.11 32.31
CA ALA A 234 -9.17 -0.41 33.27
C ALA A 234 -10.69 -0.66 33.06
N HIS A 235 -11.06 -1.76 32.40
CA HIS A 235 -12.46 -2.06 32.04
C HIS A 235 -13.29 -2.54 33.25
N ALA A 236 -13.02 -3.76 33.72
CA ALA A 236 -13.73 -4.37 34.83
C ALA A 236 -13.29 -3.81 36.19
N ALA A 237 -14.25 -3.25 36.93
CA ALA A 237 -14.03 -2.79 38.30
C ALA A 237 -13.62 -3.96 39.21
N GLY A 238 -12.68 -3.70 40.13
CA GLY A 238 -12.18 -4.70 41.09
C GLY A 238 -11.25 -5.77 40.51
N PHE A 239 -10.95 -5.77 39.21
CA PHE A 239 -9.97 -6.68 38.62
C PHE A 239 -8.54 -6.12 38.70
N ALA A 240 -7.58 -6.97 39.10
CA ALA A 240 -6.18 -6.58 39.29
C ALA A 240 -5.33 -6.73 38.01
N TYR A 241 -5.49 -5.78 37.09
CA TYR A 241 -4.70 -5.70 35.84
C TYR A 241 -3.18 -5.67 36.07
N SER A 242 -2.41 -6.18 35.11
CA SER A 242 -0.95 -6.05 35.10
C SER A 242 -0.50 -4.61 34.86
N ASP A 243 0.64 -4.21 35.42
CA ASP A 243 1.22 -2.88 35.18
C ASP A 243 1.48 -2.62 33.69
N ALA A 244 1.94 -3.65 32.97
CA ALA A 244 2.12 -3.62 31.53
C ALA A 244 0.84 -3.24 30.75
N LEU A 245 -0.33 -3.69 31.21
CA LEU A 245 -1.60 -3.43 30.50
C LEU A 245 -2.19 -2.07 30.90
N LYS A 246 -2.06 -1.69 32.17
CA LYS A 246 -2.41 -0.34 32.65
C LYS A 246 -1.59 0.75 31.94
N GLY A 247 -0.32 0.49 31.68
CA GLY A 247 0.60 1.43 31.01
C GLY A 247 0.44 1.53 29.49
N LYS A 248 -0.32 0.63 28.84
CA LYS A 248 -0.47 0.61 27.37
C LYS A 248 -1.23 1.83 26.83
N GLY A 249 -2.20 2.32 27.61
CA GLY A 249 -3.10 3.39 27.18
C GLY A 249 -4.06 2.98 26.06
N GLY A 250 -4.93 3.91 25.64
CA GLY A 250 -5.88 3.70 24.56
C GLY A 250 -7.17 2.98 24.96
N VAL A 251 -7.93 2.55 23.95
CA VAL A 251 -9.22 1.88 24.07
C VAL A 251 -9.22 0.54 23.34
N TRP A 252 -10.11 -0.37 23.74
CA TRP A 252 -10.35 -1.63 23.05
C TRP A 252 -11.16 -1.42 21.77
N ASP A 253 -10.57 -0.77 20.79
CA ASP A 253 -11.08 -0.76 19.41
C ASP A 253 -10.75 -2.08 18.68
N ASP A 254 -11.27 -2.25 17.46
CA ASP A 254 -11.14 -3.49 16.70
C ASP A 254 -9.67 -3.83 16.37
N ALA A 255 -8.86 -2.83 16.05
CA ALA A 255 -7.44 -3.01 15.76
C ALA A 255 -6.65 -3.41 17.02
N THR A 256 -6.98 -2.80 18.16
CA THR A 256 -6.36 -3.08 19.45
C THR A 256 -6.73 -4.47 19.95
N LEU A 257 -8.00 -4.87 19.79
CA LEU A 257 -8.47 -6.21 20.10
C LEU A 257 -7.83 -7.26 19.18
N ASP A 258 -7.69 -6.99 17.88
CA ASP A 258 -7.02 -7.89 16.93
C ASP A 258 -5.54 -8.10 17.29
N ALA A 259 -4.82 -7.02 17.59
CA ALA A 259 -3.43 -7.08 18.01
C ALA A 259 -3.26 -7.84 19.34
N TRP A 260 -4.16 -7.61 20.30
CA TRP A 260 -4.18 -8.32 21.57
C TRP A 260 -4.46 -9.81 21.39
N LEU A 261 -5.47 -10.16 20.60
CA LEU A 261 -5.82 -11.56 20.34
C LEU A 261 -4.79 -12.26 19.46
N THR A 262 -4.01 -11.55 18.65
CA THR A 262 -2.92 -12.13 17.85
C THR A 262 -1.80 -12.66 18.76
N ASN A 263 -1.35 -11.84 19.71
CA ASN A 263 -0.29 -12.21 20.64
C ASN A 263 -0.30 -11.27 21.87
N PRO A 264 -0.95 -11.67 22.98
CA PRO A 264 -1.02 -10.84 24.17
C PRO A 264 0.36 -10.46 24.72
N ARG A 265 1.31 -11.43 24.73
CA ARG A 265 2.68 -11.22 25.22
C ARG A 265 3.42 -10.16 24.42
N ALA A 266 3.27 -10.15 23.10
CA ALA A 266 3.88 -9.15 22.23
C ALA A 266 3.17 -7.79 22.33
N PHE A 267 1.84 -7.78 22.50
CA PHE A 267 1.08 -6.54 22.63
C PHE A 267 1.46 -5.75 23.89
N ALA A 268 1.62 -6.44 25.03
CA ALA A 268 2.09 -5.86 26.27
C ALA A 268 3.03 -6.81 27.00
N ALA A 269 4.34 -6.58 26.88
CA ALA A 269 5.35 -7.40 27.54
C ALA A 269 5.17 -7.36 29.08
N GLY A 270 5.07 -8.53 29.71
CA GLY A 270 4.80 -8.64 31.15
C GLY A 270 3.32 -8.60 31.54
N ASN A 271 2.39 -8.69 30.58
CA ASN A 271 0.97 -8.88 30.90
C ASN A 271 0.70 -10.26 31.54
N LYS A 272 -0.41 -10.36 32.28
CA LYS A 272 -0.80 -11.58 33.00
C LYS A 272 -1.59 -12.61 32.17
N MET A 273 -2.00 -12.30 30.94
CA MET A 273 -2.73 -13.23 30.10
C MET A 273 -1.75 -14.22 29.44
N THR A 274 -1.77 -15.47 29.89
CA THR A 274 -0.87 -16.53 29.40
C THR A 274 -1.29 -17.14 28.06
N PHE A 275 -2.34 -16.59 27.44
CA PHE A 275 -2.88 -17.06 26.17
C PHE A 275 -1.87 -16.92 25.04
N ALA A 276 -1.75 -17.96 24.22
CA ALA A 276 -0.79 -18.01 23.11
C ALA A 276 -1.15 -17.06 21.95
N GLY A 277 -2.43 -16.65 21.86
CA GLY A 277 -2.97 -15.90 20.74
C GLY A 277 -3.74 -16.79 19.75
N LEU A 278 -4.46 -16.14 18.85
CA LEU A 278 -5.18 -16.72 17.72
C LEU A 278 -4.46 -16.33 16.43
N SER A 279 -3.78 -17.29 15.81
CA SER A 279 -3.05 -17.06 14.56
C SER A 279 -3.97 -16.82 13.36
N ASN A 280 -5.13 -17.46 13.33
CA ASN A 280 -6.13 -17.28 12.29
C ASN A 280 -6.79 -15.89 12.43
N PRO A 281 -6.68 -14.99 11.44
CA PRO A 281 -7.33 -13.68 11.48
C PRO A 281 -8.86 -13.77 11.50
N GLN A 282 -9.46 -14.80 10.90
CA GLN A 282 -10.92 -14.98 10.96
C GLN A 282 -11.39 -15.36 12.36
N ASP A 283 -10.68 -16.27 13.06
CA ASP A 283 -10.98 -16.61 14.46
C ASP A 283 -10.96 -15.36 15.36
N ARG A 284 -10.03 -14.43 15.12
CA ARG A 284 -9.95 -13.17 15.89
C ARG A 284 -11.11 -12.26 15.58
N ALA A 285 -11.38 -12.02 14.31
CA ALA A 285 -12.52 -11.22 13.88
C ALA A 285 -13.84 -11.74 14.44
N ASP A 286 -14.06 -13.06 14.35
CA ASP A 286 -15.26 -13.74 14.87
C ASP A 286 -15.40 -13.51 16.38
N VAL A 287 -14.32 -13.72 17.16
CA VAL A 287 -14.32 -13.46 18.62
C VAL A 287 -14.57 -11.99 18.95
N ILE A 288 -13.98 -11.06 18.19
CA ILE A 288 -14.19 -9.62 18.36
C ILE A 288 -15.66 -9.28 18.12
N ALA A 289 -16.26 -9.81 17.06
CA ALA A 289 -17.68 -9.61 16.77
C ALA A 289 -18.57 -10.17 17.89
N TYR A 290 -18.27 -11.37 18.40
CA TYR A 290 -19.01 -11.98 19.51
C TYR A 290 -18.93 -11.15 20.80
N ILE A 291 -17.73 -10.70 21.18
CA ILE A 291 -17.54 -9.89 22.39
C ILE A 291 -18.18 -8.50 22.24
N LYS A 292 -18.19 -7.92 21.03
CA LYS A 292 -18.89 -6.65 20.74
C LYS A 292 -20.41 -6.78 20.86
N ALA A 293 -20.97 -7.94 20.51
CA ALA A 293 -22.40 -8.22 20.61
C ALA A 293 -22.87 -8.44 22.05
N ALA A 294 -21.98 -8.90 22.93
CA ALA A 294 -22.27 -9.17 24.33
C ALA A 294 -22.26 -7.90 25.20
N LYS A 295 -23.04 -6.87 24.85
CA LYS A 295 -23.26 -5.65 25.65
C LYS A 295 -24.46 -5.81 26.57
#